data_AF-A0A3C0VX51-F1
#
_entry.id   AF-A0A3C0VX51-F1
#
_cell.length_a   1.000
_cell.length_b   1.000
_cell.length_c   1.000
_cell.angle_alpha   90.00
_cell.angle_beta   90.00
_cell.angle_gamma   90.00
#
_symmetry.space_group_name_H-M   'P 1'
#
loop_
_entity.id
_entity.type
_entity.pdbx_description
1 polymer ?
#
loop_
_entity_poly.entity_id
_entity_poly.type
_entity_poly.pdbx_seq_one_letter_code
_entity_poly.pdbx_strand_id
1 'polypeptide(L)'
;MKSTNTKNKSEGFTLIELLVVIAIIAILAGLLLPALARSKGKARQTVCMSNQKQLGLSTAMYAEDFDGRFPISTTPHSVQNHAKWLTSMHEAGFLSTMDLFSDPA
;
A
#
# COMPACT_ATOMS: atom_id res chain seq x y z
N MET A 1 6.59 -49.74 -52.30
CA MET A 1 6.68 -48.99 -51.03
C MET A 1 5.35 -48.30 -50.76
N LYS A 2 4.70 -48.56 -49.62
CA LYS A 2 3.46 -47.86 -49.21
C LYS A 2 3.86 -46.71 -48.27
N SER A 3 3.62 -45.47 -48.72
CA SER A 3 3.81 -44.26 -47.92
C SER A 3 2.56 -44.03 -47.05
N THR A 4 2.66 -44.30 -45.75
CA THR A 4 1.59 -44.03 -44.78
C THR A 4 1.67 -42.59 -44.29
N ASN A 5 0.76 -41.73 -44.75
CA ASN A 5 0.62 -40.35 -44.30
C ASN A 5 -0.26 -40.32 -43.05
N THR A 6 0.35 -40.22 -41.86
CA THR A 6 -0.34 -40.02 -40.58
C THR A 6 -0.84 -38.59 -40.48
N LYS A 7 -2.12 -38.36 -40.81
CA LYS A 7 -2.79 -37.09 -40.51
C LYS A 7 -2.94 -36.94 -39.00
N ASN A 8 -2.17 -36.03 -38.41
CA ASN A 8 -2.40 -35.57 -37.04
C ASN A 8 -3.78 -34.88 -36.99
N LYS A 9 -4.76 -35.51 -36.31
CA LYS A 9 -6.02 -34.84 -35.99
C LYS A 9 -5.71 -33.77 -34.95
N SER A 10 -5.78 -32.51 -35.34
CA SER A 10 -5.86 -31.40 -34.40
C SER A 10 -7.23 -31.46 -33.72
N GLU A 11 -7.26 -31.76 -32.43
CA GLU A 11 -8.48 -31.66 -31.63
C GLU A 11 -8.83 -30.17 -31.47
N GLY A 12 -10.04 -29.81 -31.88
CA GLY A 12 -10.55 -28.45 -31.74
C GLY A 12 -11.18 -28.25 -30.37
N PHE A 13 -10.90 -27.11 -29.74
CA PHE A 13 -11.49 -26.74 -28.45
C PHE A 13 -12.99 -26.54 -28.59
N THR A 14 -13.79 -27.16 -27.74
CA THR A 14 -15.25 -26.99 -27.79
C THR A 14 -15.66 -25.70 -27.06
N LEU A 15 -16.72 -25.03 -27.52
CA LEU A 15 -17.26 -23.83 -26.87
C LEU A 15 -17.64 -24.08 -25.40
N ILE A 16 -18.10 -25.30 -25.09
CA ILE A 16 -18.50 -25.68 -23.73
C ILE A 16 -17.31 -25.80 -22.79
N GLU A 17 -16.17 -26.33 -23.25
CA GLU A 17 -14.94 -26.38 -22.47
C GLU A 17 -14.43 -24.98 -22.14
N LEU A 18 -14.54 -24.03 -23.07
CA LEU A 18 -14.13 -22.65 -22.80
C LEU A 18 -15.08 -21.97 -21.81
N LEU A 19 -16.38 -22.21 -21.97
CA LEU A 19 -17.42 -21.59 -21.15
C LEU A 19 -17.37 -22.07 -19.70
N VAL A 20 -17.12 -23.35 -19.45
CA VAL A 20 -17.01 -23.86 -18.07
C VAL A 20 -15.78 -23.29 -17.36
N VAL A 21 -14.66 -23.09 -18.08
CA VAL A 21 -13.43 -22.54 -17.50
C VAL A 21 -13.63 -21.10 -17.06
N ILE A 22 -14.21 -20.24 -17.91
CA ILE A 22 -14.47 -18.85 -17.52
C ILE A 22 -15.49 -18.75 -16.37
N ALA A 23 -16.46 -19.67 -16.31
CA ALA A 23 -17.43 -19.73 -15.23
C ALA A 23 -16.75 -20.06 -13.88
N ILE A 24 -15.84 -21.03 -13.87
CA ILE A 24 -15.06 -21.37 -12.66
C ILE A 24 -14.17 -20.20 -12.24
N ILE A 25 -13.46 -19.57 -13.18
CA ILE A 25 -12.61 -18.39 -12.89
C ILE A 25 -13.45 -17.25 -12.31
N ALA A 26 -14.64 -16.97 -12.84
CA ALA A 26 -15.52 -15.92 -12.35
C ALA A 26 -15.99 -16.17 -10.91
N ILE A 27 -16.33 -17.42 -10.56
CA ILE A 27 -16.71 -17.80 -9.18
C ILE A 27 -15.52 -17.61 -8.24
N LEU A 28 -14.33 -18.10 -8.60
CA LEU A 28 -13.13 -17.96 -7.78
C LEU A 28 -12.72 -16.50 -7.62
N ALA A 29 -12.73 -15.72 -8.69
CA ALA A 29 -12.42 -14.28 -8.66
C ALA A 29 -13.43 -13.51 -7.80
N GLY A 30 -14.71 -13.86 -7.87
CA GLY A 30 -15.77 -13.25 -7.06
C GLY A 30 -15.54 -13.42 -5.55
N LEU A 31 -14.92 -14.52 -5.12
CA LEU A 31 -14.54 -14.75 -3.72
C LEU A 31 -13.23 -14.03 -3.33
N LEU A 32 -12.32 -13.85 -4.29
CA LEU A 32 -11.01 -13.24 -4.06
C LEU A 32 -11.07 -11.70 -3.95
N LEU A 33 -11.91 -11.02 -4.73
CA LEU A 33 -12.05 -9.56 -4.71
C LEU A 33 -12.36 -8.98 -3.31
N PRO A 34 -13.36 -9.48 -2.55
CA PRO A 34 -13.65 -8.96 -1.21
C PRO A 34 -12.54 -9.28 -0.20
N ALA A 35 -11.87 -10.43 -0.34
CA ALA A 35 -10.72 -10.79 0.49
C ALA A 35 -9.52 -9.86 0.23
N LEU A 36 -9.26 -9.53 -1.04
CA LEU A 36 -8.19 -8.62 -1.45
C LEU A 36 -8.45 -7.19 -0.96
N ALA A 37 -9.69 -6.71 -1.07
CA ALA A 37 -10.07 -5.39 -0.56
C ALA A 37 -9.83 -5.26 0.96
N ARG A 38 -10.18 -6.28 1.74
CA ARG A 38 -9.90 -6.33 3.19
C ARG A 38 -8.41 -6.40 3.48
N SER A 39 -7.65 -7.20 2.73
CA SER A 39 -6.20 -7.32 2.90
C SER A 39 -5.49 -5.99 2.60
N LYS A 40 -5.89 -5.28 1.55
CA LYS A 40 -5.38 -3.93 1.24
C LYS A 40 -5.65 -2.95 2.37
N GLY A 41 -6.85 -2.95 2.96
CA GLY A 41 -7.17 -2.13 4.12
C GLY A 41 -6.26 -2.41 5.32
N LYS A 42 -6.01 -3.69 5.62
CA LYS A 42 -5.08 -4.09 6.68
C LYS A 42 -3.63 -3.69 6.38
N ALA A 43 -3.18 -3.83 5.14
CA ALA A 43 -1.84 -3.39 4.73
C ALA A 43 -1.65 -1.88 4.96
N ARG A 44 -2.64 -1.06 4.59
CA ARG A 44 -2.64 0.39 4.88
C ARG A 44 -2.58 0.66 6.38
N GLN A 45 -3.35 -0.07 7.18
CA GLN A 45 -3.30 0.05 8.64
C GLN A 45 -1.91 -0.28 9.19
N THR A 46 -1.27 -1.35 8.73
CA THR A 46 0.08 -1.72 9.15
C THR A 46 1.11 -0.63 8.84
N VAL A 47 1.04 -0.04 7.64
CA VAL A 47 1.91 1.08 7.27
C VAL A 47 1.64 2.29 8.16
N CYS A 48 0.37 2.66 8.36
CA CYS A 48 0.00 3.79 9.23
C CYS A 48 0.50 3.60 10.67
N MET A 49 0.40 2.39 11.24
CA MET A 49 0.95 2.09 12.56
C MET A 49 2.47 2.23 12.61
N SER A 50 3.17 1.78 11.57
CA SER A 50 4.63 1.96 11.45
C SER A 50 5.01 3.43 11.39
N ASN A 51 4.24 4.23 10.64
CA ASN A 51 4.45 5.67 10.51
C ASN A 51 4.22 6.39 11.86
N GLN A 52 3.17 6.04 12.59
CA GLN A 52 2.91 6.58 13.93
C GLN A 52 4.01 6.22 14.93
N LYS A 53 4.56 5.00 14.86
CA LYS A 53 5.69 4.61 15.69
C LYS A 53 6.93 5.46 15.41
N GLN A 54 7.21 5.72 14.12
CA GLN A 54 8.31 6.59 13.72
C GLN A 54 8.11 8.04 14.21
N LEU A 55 6.88 8.57 14.17
CA LEU A 55 6.55 9.88 14.76
C LEU A 55 6.77 9.94 16.27
N GLY A 56 6.36 8.90 16.98
CA GLY A 56 6.57 8.82 18.43
C GLY A 56 8.05 8.83 18.78
N LEU A 57 8.84 8.06 18.03
CA LEU A 57 10.30 8.02 18.20
C LEU A 57 10.97 9.36 17.87
N SER A 58 10.64 9.97 16.74
CA SER A 58 11.22 11.27 16.34
C SER A 58 10.89 12.36 17.36
N THR A 59 9.68 12.34 17.90
CA THR A 59 9.25 13.31 18.91
C THR A 59 9.95 13.09 20.25
N ALA A 60 10.18 11.83 20.64
CA ALA A 60 10.94 11.50 21.84
C ALA A 60 12.41 11.94 21.71
N MET A 61 13.04 11.68 20.57
CA MET A 61 14.43 12.12 20.29
C MET A 61 14.55 13.64 20.33
N TYR A 62 13.59 14.36 19.76
CA TYR A 62 13.56 15.83 19.88
C TYR A 62 13.40 16.29 21.33
N ALA A 63 12.49 15.68 22.09
CA ALA A 63 12.32 16.05 23.49
C ALA A 63 13.61 15.81 24.31
N GLU A 64 14.38 14.77 24.00
CA GLU A 64 15.67 14.50 24.65
C GLU A 64 16.70 15.62 24.38
N ASP A 65 16.78 16.11 23.14
CA ASP A 65 17.74 17.14 22.73
C ASP A 65 17.33 18.57 23.18
N PHE A 66 16.06 18.80 23.48
CA PHE A 66 15.49 20.13 23.79
C PHE A 66 14.92 20.24 25.21
N ASP A 67 15.56 19.63 26.23
CA ASP A 67 15.17 19.71 27.65
C ASP A 67 13.70 19.31 27.92
N GLY A 68 13.22 18.27 27.25
CA GLY A 68 11.85 17.77 27.37
C GLY A 68 10.80 18.65 26.67
N ARG A 69 11.21 19.63 25.86
CA ARG A 69 10.28 20.49 25.14
C ARG A 69 9.80 19.79 23.86
N PHE A 70 8.50 19.86 23.62
CA PHE A 70 7.90 19.39 22.37
C PHE A 70 8.02 20.46 21.27
N PRO A 71 8.05 20.06 20.00
CA PRO A 71 8.13 21.00 18.89
C PRO A 71 6.89 21.91 18.87
N ILE A 72 7.11 23.23 18.89
CA ILE A 72 6.04 24.22 18.88
C ILE A 72 5.77 24.64 17.45
N SER A 73 4.50 24.56 17.01
CA SER A 73 4.08 25.20 15.75
C SER A 73 3.91 26.70 15.98
N THR A 74 4.97 27.48 15.74
CA THR A 74 4.90 28.95 15.72
C THR A 74 4.32 29.43 14.39
N THR A 75 3.07 29.07 14.11
CA THR A 75 2.33 29.61 12.96
C THR A 75 1.38 30.70 13.45
N PRO A 76 1.47 31.95 12.94
CA PRO A 76 0.39 32.91 13.06
C PRO A 76 -0.91 32.25 12.55
N HIS A 77 -2.03 32.52 13.23
CA HIS A 77 -3.37 31.91 13.00
C HIS A 77 -3.97 32.14 11.58
N SER A 78 -3.19 32.64 10.62
CA SER A 78 -3.63 33.08 9.30
C SER A 78 -3.10 32.26 8.12
N VAL A 79 -2.33 31.18 8.33
CA VAL A 79 -1.77 30.38 7.22
C VAL A 79 -2.16 28.91 7.36
N GLN A 80 -2.80 28.37 6.33
CA GLN A 80 -3.44 27.04 6.23
C GLN A 80 -2.47 25.84 6.34
N ASN A 81 -1.24 26.04 6.83
CA ASN A 81 -0.19 25.03 6.87
C ASN A 81 0.08 24.57 8.30
N HIS A 82 -0.76 23.66 8.81
CA HIS A 82 -0.65 23.06 10.15
C HIS A 82 0.59 22.14 10.34
N ALA A 83 1.47 22.02 9.34
CA ALA A 83 2.62 21.10 9.35
C ALA A 83 3.99 21.79 9.54
N LYS A 84 4.06 23.04 10.04
CA LYS A 84 5.36 23.73 10.18
C LYS A 84 6.32 23.07 11.16
N TRP A 85 5.80 22.46 12.23
CA TRP A 85 6.64 21.75 13.19
C TRP A 85 7.34 20.52 12.56
N LEU A 86 6.67 19.87 11.60
CA LEU A 86 7.21 18.75 10.84
C LEU A 86 8.34 19.17 9.92
N THR A 87 8.14 20.27 9.17
CA THR A 87 9.21 20.86 8.34
C THR A 87 10.42 21.22 9.17
N SER A 88 10.23 21.86 10.34
CA SER A 88 11.36 22.17 11.22
C SER A 88 12.04 20.93 11.80
N MET A 89 11.30 19.86 12.10
CA MET A 89 11.88 18.62 12.61
C MET A 89 12.65 17.82 11.55
N HIS A 90 12.17 17.83 10.30
CA HIS A 90 12.88 17.22 9.19
C HIS A 90 14.16 17.99 8.86
N GLU A 91 14.09 19.32 8.82
CA GLU A 91 15.27 20.18 8.62
C GLU A 91 16.30 20.00 9.74
N ALA A 92 15.83 19.80 10.98
CA ALA A 92 16.68 19.50 12.13
C ALA A 92 17.16 18.03 12.18
N GLY A 93 16.75 17.17 11.22
CA GLY A 93 17.23 15.79 11.10
C GLY A 93 16.53 14.77 12.00
N PHE A 94 15.50 15.15 12.75
CA PHE A 94 14.75 14.23 13.63
C PHE A 94 13.71 13.40 12.87
N LEU A 95 13.34 13.81 11.66
CA LEU A 95 12.36 13.13 10.82
C LEU A 95 13.01 12.60 9.54
N SER A 96 12.96 11.29 9.30
CA SER A 96 13.62 10.67 8.13
C SER A 96 12.88 10.87 6.80
N THR A 97 11.55 11.04 6.83
CA THR A 97 10.73 11.28 5.63
C THR A 97 9.46 12.06 5.95
N MET A 98 9.00 12.86 4.99
CA MET A 98 7.73 13.59 5.05
C MET A 98 6.53 12.77 4.61
N ASP A 99 6.74 11.60 3.99
CA ASP A 99 5.67 10.72 3.52
C ASP A 99 4.90 10.03 4.66
N LEU A 100 5.28 10.31 5.90
CA LEU A 100 4.73 9.73 7.12
C LEU A 100 3.21 10.00 7.29
N PHE A 101 2.73 11.11 6.73
CA PHE A 101 1.32 11.55 6.74
C PHE A 101 0.59 11.29 5.43
N SER A 102 1.30 10.78 4.41
CA SER A 102 0.66 10.43 3.15
C SER A 102 0.03 9.05 3.29
N ASP A 103 -1.27 8.96 3.01
CA ASP A 103 -1.99 7.69 3.04
C ASP A 103 -1.40 6.77 1.95
N PRO A 104 -0.93 5.55 2.27
CA PRO A 104 -0.33 4.65 1.29
C PRO A 104 -1.39 4.19 0.27
N ALA A 105 -1.08 4.39 -1.02
CA ALA A 105 -1.96 4.12 -2.16
C ALA A 105 -2.46 2.66 -2.25
#